data_AF-A0A350IMM8-F1
#
_entry.id   AF-A0A350IMM8-F1
#
_cell.length_a   1.000
_cell.length_b   1.000
_cell.length_c   1.000
_cell.angle_alpha   90.00
_cell.angle_beta   90.00
_cell.angle_gamma   90.00
#
_symmetry.space_group_name_H-M   'P 1'
#
loop_
_entity.id
_entity.type
_entity.pdbx_description
1 polymer ?
#
loop_
_entity_poly.entity_id
_entity_poly.type
_entity_poly.pdbx_seq_one_letter_code
_entity_poly.pdbx_strand_id
1 'polypeptide(L)'
;MQLINEIISNNDQNIYPKTTECKNENENTSGEEPTDCGCEPLENHSENSEQDTKYANERPHLSIQLENKADQLSPANAAEICFQNNRKEIYYNPLGWKVKVQDYVLVETDNGIDIGIITGLGIVPYRKFEIHLKPNNPIIHSIKRKATSKEIERHHQNIENQKKAVEIIRELVEKYNLDMKITGAEWQFDCHRLTIFFIAPQRVDFRELVKEMAKIFKTRIELRQITNREHAKRFCGGVGICGLTICCRGFLNEVKTVITAEHIKTQQLSTSVGKLTGYCGRLKCCLLFEYDYYFKESEKYPKLGSILELDDGVYKLIKFDIFKNSCTFISEDYQRFKNFSLDEIHAFADQHRILEPNEEEKPKPIIEDLDDIDLDKYLGFS
;
A
#
# COMPACT_ATOMS: atom_id res chain seq x y z
N MET A 1 18.85 18.05 -5.99
CA MET A 1 19.72 17.27 -5.07
C MET A 1 19.72 17.82 -3.63
N GLN A 2 19.93 19.12 -3.38
CA GLN A 2 19.89 19.67 -2.00
C GLN A 2 18.49 19.65 -1.34
N LEU A 3 17.41 19.89 -2.10
CA LEU A 3 16.03 19.85 -1.58
C LEU A 3 15.55 18.44 -1.19
N ILE A 4 16.05 17.41 -1.86
CA ILE A 4 15.70 16.00 -1.56
C ILE A 4 16.35 15.56 -0.25
N ASN A 5 17.56 16.05 0.03
CA ASN A 5 18.25 15.76 1.29
C ASN A 5 17.58 16.44 2.49
N GLU A 6 16.97 17.63 2.33
CA GLU A 6 16.20 18.29 3.41
C GLU A 6 14.85 17.60 3.73
N ILE A 7 14.23 16.95 2.75
CA ILE A 7 12.98 16.19 2.94
C ILE A 7 13.26 14.84 3.61
N ILE A 8 14.42 14.25 3.36
CA ILE A 8 14.86 13.01 4.01
C ILE A 8 15.30 13.29 5.45
N SER A 9 16.06 14.37 5.71
CA SER A 9 16.59 14.67 7.05
C SER A 9 15.52 15.05 8.09
N ASN A 10 14.37 15.58 7.66
CA ASN A 10 13.30 16.02 8.57
C ASN A 10 12.27 14.93 8.91
N ASN A 11 12.29 13.78 8.21
CA ASN A 11 11.33 12.69 8.44
C ASN A 11 11.81 11.61 9.44
N ASP A 12 13.09 11.63 9.83
CA ASP A 12 13.72 10.49 10.51
C ASP A 12 13.70 10.52 12.05
N GLN A 13 13.16 11.57 12.70
CA GLN A 13 13.39 11.72 14.15
C GLN A 13 12.30 11.27 15.12
N ASN A 14 11.12 10.74 14.72
CA ASN A 14 10.15 10.33 15.77
C ASN A 14 9.07 9.28 15.42
N ILE A 15 9.33 8.31 14.55
CA ILE A 15 8.30 7.32 14.15
C ILE A 15 8.58 5.88 14.61
N TYR A 16 9.74 5.59 15.20
CA TYR A 16 10.05 4.23 15.67
C TYR A 16 10.23 4.18 17.20
N PRO A 17 9.51 3.31 17.93
CA PRO A 17 9.95 2.93 19.26
C PRO A 17 11.31 2.22 19.12
N LYS A 18 12.29 2.66 19.91
CA LYS A 18 13.61 2.04 19.99
C LYS A 18 13.43 0.55 20.26
N THR A 19 13.95 -0.29 19.38
CA THR A 19 14.09 -1.72 19.63
C THR A 19 15.00 -1.90 20.84
N THR A 20 14.43 -2.30 21.99
CA THR A 20 15.21 -2.76 23.14
C THR A 20 15.84 -4.10 22.78
N GLU A 21 17.17 -4.14 22.81
CA GLU A 21 17.98 -5.35 22.74
C GLU A 21 17.64 -6.25 23.93
N CYS A 22 17.10 -7.44 23.68
CA CYS A 22 17.02 -8.49 24.69
C CYS A 22 18.44 -9.00 24.98
N LYS A 23 18.98 -8.62 26.14
CA LYS A 23 20.13 -9.30 26.73
C LYS A 23 19.64 -10.54 27.47
N ASN A 24 20.24 -11.68 27.12
CA ASN A 24 20.13 -12.93 27.85
C ASN A 24 20.82 -12.80 29.21
N GLU A 25 20.07 -12.91 30.30
CA GLU A 25 20.62 -13.29 31.61
C GLU A 25 19.66 -14.29 32.26
N ASN A 26 20.08 -15.56 32.26
CA ASN A 26 19.61 -16.56 33.20
C ASN A 26 20.33 -16.30 34.52
N GLU A 27 19.61 -16.18 35.63
CA GLU A 27 19.97 -16.84 36.89
C GLU A 27 18.81 -16.80 37.91
N ASN A 28 18.71 -17.89 38.65
CA ASN A 28 17.67 -18.23 39.62
C ASN A 28 17.62 -17.26 40.82
N THR A 29 16.45 -17.08 41.46
CA THR A 29 16.14 -17.60 42.81
C THR A 29 14.81 -17.07 43.39
N SER A 30 14.05 -18.02 43.97
CA SER A 30 13.12 -17.93 45.11
C SER A 30 12.22 -16.70 45.33
N GLY A 31 10.90 -16.96 45.22
CA GLY A 31 9.94 -16.84 46.33
C GLY A 31 9.69 -15.45 46.90
N GLU A 32 8.59 -14.83 46.46
CA GLU A 32 7.71 -13.95 47.25
C GLU A 32 6.40 -13.75 46.45
N GLU A 33 5.26 -14.09 47.04
CA GLU A 33 3.93 -13.75 46.50
C GLU A 33 3.72 -12.22 46.55
N PRO A 34 3.02 -11.63 45.57
CA PRO A 34 2.15 -10.52 45.93
C PRO A 34 0.77 -10.58 45.24
N THR A 35 -0.24 -10.68 46.11
CA THR A 35 -1.44 -9.83 46.18
C THR A 35 -2.28 -9.63 44.91
N ASP A 36 -3.42 -10.32 44.93
CA ASP A 36 -4.77 -9.87 44.55
C ASP A 36 -4.85 -8.50 43.83
N CYS A 37 -4.89 -8.55 42.48
CA CYS A 37 -5.23 -7.39 41.66
C CYS A 37 -6.76 -7.37 41.49
N GLY A 38 -7.44 -6.68 42.41
CA GLY A 38 -8.86 -6.39 42.36
C GLY A 38 -9.22 -5.60 41.10
N CYS A 39 -9.73 -6.30 40.10
CA CYS A 39 -10.43 -5.69 38.97
C CYS A 39 -11.89 -5.46 39.38
N GLU A 40 -12.20 -4.31 39.98
CA GLU A 40 -13.59 -3.88 40.15
C GLU A 40 -14.21 -3.49 38.79
N PRO A 41 -15.45 -3.90 38.50
CA PRO A 41 -16.18 -3.44 37.32
C PRO A 41 -16.44 -1.93 37.45
N LEU A 42 -16.32 -1.20 36.34
CA LEU A 42 -16.71 0.22 36.29
C LEU A 42 -18.22 0.37 36.58
N GLU A 43 -18.55 0.66 37.83
CA GLU A 43 -19.88 1.07 38.26
C GLU A 43 -20.13 2.53 37.84
N ASN A 44 -21.19 2.72 37.06
CA ASN A 44 -21.75 4.03 36.78
C ASN A 44 -22.50 4.52 38.03
N HIS A 45 -21.94 5.49 38.75
CA HIS A 45 -22.72 6.23 39.73
C HIS A 45 -23.65 7.24 39.04
N SER A 46 -24.94 6.90 39.01
CA SER A 46 -26.02 7.85 39.27
C SER A 46 -27.32 7.09 39.57
N GLU A 47 -27.56 6.78 40.84
CA GLU A 47 -28.90 6.45 41.32
C GLU A 47 -29.62 7.74 41.73
N ASN A 48 -30.75 8.02 41.10
CA ASN A 48 -31.96 8.39 41.82
C ASN A 48 -33.21 8.13 40.95
N SER A 49 -34.03 7.23 41.50
CA SER A 49 -35.49 7.14 41.45
C SER A 49 -36.20 6.96 40.10
N GLU A 50 -36.56 5.70 39.82
CA GLU A 50 -37.93 5.25 39.51
C GLU A 50 -38.78 6.14 38.61
N GLN A 51 -38.43 6.23 37.31
CA GLN A 51 -39.41 6.63 36.28
C GLN A 51 -39.05 6.24 34.83
N ASP A 52 -38.21 5.22 34.56
CA ASP A 52 -37.70 4.98 33.19
C ASP A 52 -37.93 3.57 32.62
N THR A 53 -39.11 2.97 32.82
CA THR A 53 -39.50 1.72 32.12
C THR A 53 -40.34 1.96 30.86
N LYS A 54 -40.04 2.99 30.06
CA LYS A 54 -40.68 3.22 28.75
C LYS A 54 -39.78 3.68 27.60
N TYR A 55 -38.46 3.82 27.78
CA TYR A 55 -37.55 4.35 26.75
C TYR A 55 -36.46 3.36 26.30
N ALA A 56 -36.79 2.08 26.17
CA ALA A 56 -35.85 1.04 25.71
C ALA A 56 -35.88 0.76 24.19
N ASN A 57 -36.71 1.45 23.42
CA ASN A 57 -36.74 1.35 21.96
C ASN A 57 -36.75 2.78 21.40
N GLU A 58 -35.95 3.04 20.36
CA GLU A 58 -35.70 4.35 19.71
C GLU A 58 -34.45 5.10 20.20
N ARG A 59 -33.26 4.52 19.98
CA ARG A 59 -32.11 5.37 19.64
C ARG A 59 -32.23 5.66 18.14
N PRO A 60 -32.38 6.92 17.71
CA PRO A 60 -32.48 7.23 16.29
C PRO A 60 -31.16 6.85 15.64
N HIS A 61 -31.22 5.93 14.67
CA HIS A 61 -30.20 5.82 13.64
C HIS A 61 -30.10 7.22 13.03
N LEU A 62 -29.08 8.00 13.41
CA LEU A 62 -28.81 9.26 12.75
C LEU A 62 -28.33 8.88 11.35
N SER A 63 -29.27 8.74 10.42
CA SER A 63 -28.99 8.68 9.00
C SER A 63 -28.49 10.06 8.62
N ILE A 64 -27.20 10.32 8.88
CA ILE A 64 -26.49 11.46 8.31
C ILE A 64 -26.65 11.26 6.81
N GLN A 65 -27.46 12.09 6.15
CA GLN A 65 -27.48 12.16 4.70
C GLN A 65 -26.10 12.65 4.29
N LEU A 66 -25.22 11.70 3.95
CA LEU A 66 -23.89 12.00 3.49
C LEU A 66 -24.02 12.56 2.08
N GLU A 67 -23.88 13.87 1.97
CA GLU A 67 -23.79 14.53 0.67
C GLU A 67 -22.50 14.08 -0.01
N ASN A 68 -22.62 13.51 -1.21
CA ASN A 68 -21.44 13.25 -2.03
C ASN A 68 -20.87 14.59 -2.50
N LYS A 69 -19.67 14.95 -2.01
CA LYS A 69 -19.00 16.21 -2.37
C LYS A 69 -17.99 16.05 -3.50
N ALA A 70 -18.05 14.96 -4.26
CA ALA A 70 -17.17 14.71 -5.40
C ALA A 70 -17.21 15.85 -6.44
N ASP A 71 -18.39 16.37 -6.76
CA ASP A 71 -18.58 17.44 -7.76
C ASP A 71 -18.08 18.81 -7.30
N GLN A 72 -17.92 18.99 -5.98
CA GLN A 72 -17.47 20.26 -5.38
C GLN A 72 -15.96 20.27 -5.12
N LEU A 73 -15.28 19.15 -5.38
CA LEU A 73 -13.85 19.03 -5.15
C LEU A 73 -13.07 19.88 -6.17
N SER A 74 -12.07 20.59 -5.68
CA SER A 74 -11.22 21.53 -6.41
C SER A 74 -9.80 21.48 -5.82
N PRO A 75 -8.80 22.00 -6.54
CA PRO A 75 -7.43 22.08 -6.03
C PRO A 75 -7.28 22.87 -4.73
N ALA A 76 -8.24 23.73 -4.35
CA ALA A 76 -8.15 24.51 -3.11
C ALA A 76 -8.73 23.76 -1.89
N ASN A 77 -9.59 22.78 -2.11
CA ASN A 77 -10.37 22.12 -1.05
C ASN A 77 -10.13 20.60 -0.96
N ALA A 78 -9.21 20.04 -1.75
CA ALA A 78 -8.85 18.63 -1.66
C ALA A 78 -7.85 18.38 -0.52
N ALA A 79 -8.12 17.36 0.29
CA ALA A 79 -7.24 16.88 1.34
C ALA A 79 -7.07 15.36 1.25
N GLU A 80 -5.83 14.87 1.35
CA GLU A 80 -5.55 13.45 1.57
C GLU A 80 -5.39 13.21 3.06
N ILE A 81 -6.16 12.24 3.57
CA ILE A 81 -6.16 11.86 4.97
C ILE A 81 -5.70 10.41 5.06
N CYS A 82 -4.71 10.18 5.90
CA CYS A 82 -4.23 8.85 6.26
C CYS A 82 -4.86 8.45 7.59
N PHE A 83 -5.61 7.35 7.55
CA PHE A 83 -6.10 6.64 8.71
C PHE A 83 -5.04 5.65 9.20
N GLN A 84 -5.46 4.91 10.22
CA GLN A 84 -4.74 3.76 10.74
C GLN A 84 -4.39 2.77 9.61
N ASN A 85 -3.30 2.02 9.81
CA ASN A 85 -2.87 0.99 8.88
C ASN A 85 -2.62 1.49 7.43
N ASN A 86 -2.20 2.76 7.27
CA ASN A 86 -1.86 3.38 5.98
C ASN A 86 -3.00 3.36 4.95
N ARG A 87 -4.26 3.41 5.41
CA ARG A 87 -5.44 3.65 4.57
C ARG A 87 -5.48 5.14 4.25
N LYS A 88 -5.34 5.49 2.97
CA LYS A 88 -5.36 6.88 2.49
C LYS A 88 -6.60 7.10 1.65
N GLU A 89 -7.34 8.14 1.94
CA GLU A 89 -8.57 8.51 1.23
C GLU A 89 -8.60 10.03 1.05
N ILE A 90 -9.40 10.47 0.09
CA ILE A 90 -9.51 11.89 -0.27
C ILE A 90 -10.82 12.44 0.29
N TYR A 91 -10.71 13.59 0.94
CA TYR A 91 -11.81 14.28 1.59
C TYR A 91 -11.96 15.71 1.09
N TYR A 92 -13.18 16.22 1.19
CA TYR A 92 -13.51 17.60 0.93
C TYR A 92 -13.28 18.47 2.17
N ASN A 93 -12.47 19.53 2.02
CA ASN A 93 -12.22 20.55 3.03
C ASN A 93 -13.08 21.80 2.75
N PRO A 94 -14.07 22.15 3.59
CA PRO A 94 -15.03 23.25 3.36
C PRO A 94 -14.46 24.68 3.39
N LEU A 95 -13.16 24.90 3.12
CA LEU A 95 -12.47 26.20 2.96
C LEU A 95 -12.48 27.15 4.17
N GLY A 96 -13.07 26.77 5.31
CA GLY A 96 -13.12 27.62 6.51
C GLY A 96 -11.89 27.55 7.44
N TRP A 97 -11.04 26.52 7.33
CA TRP A 97 -10.06 26.20 8.39
C TRP A 97 -8.64 26.04 7.83
N LYS A 98 -7.66 26.71 8.46
CA LYS A 98 -6.23 26.54 8.19
C LYS A 98 -5.74 25.22 8.81
N VAL A 99 -6.09 24.10 8.21
CA VAL A 99 -5.48 22.80 8.53
C VAL A 99 -4.10 22.69 7.91
N LYS A 100 -3.16 22.06 8.60
CA LYS A 100 -1.81 21.78 8.08
C LYS A 100 -1.61 20.28 7.90
N VAL A 101 -0.63 19.92 7.08
CA VAL A 101 -0.12 18.54 7.03
C VAL A 101 0.32 18.14 8.44
N GLN A 102 0.08 16.88 8.82
CA GLN A 102 0.26 16.30 10.16
C GLN A 102 -0.79 16.68 11.22
N ASP A 103 -1.77 17.53 10.90
CA ASP A 103 -2.89 17.75 11.83
C ASP A 103 -3.82 16.54 11.90
N TYR A 104 -4.25 16.19 13.11
CA TYR A 104 -5.34 15.24 13.33
C TYR A 104 -6.69 15.91 13.07
N VAL A 105 -7.52 15.25 12.28
CA VAL A 105 -8.86 15.74 11.91
C VAL A 105 -9.90 14.66 12.10
N LEU A 106 -11.10 15.08 12.48
CA LEU A 106 -12.29 14.24 12.48
C LEU A 106 -13.01 14.38 11.16
N VAL A 107 -13.38 13.23 10.60
CA VAL A 107 -14.03 13.13 9.30
C VAL A 107 -15.35 12.39 9.39
N GLU A 108 -16.22 12.65 8.43
CA GLU A 108 -17.42 11.85 8.20
C GLU A 108 -17.08 10.57 7.45
N THR A 109 -17.70 9.47 7.86
CA THR A 109 -17.67 8.20 7.11
C THR A 109 -19.08 7.70 6.92
N ASP A 110 -19.27 6.74 6.01
CA ASP A 110 -20.56 6.07 5.74
C ASP A 110 -21.37 5.71 6.99
N ASN A 111 -20.70 5.39 8.10
CA ASN A 111 -21.34 4.94 9.34
C ASN A 111 -20.72 5.56 10.59
N GLY A 112 -20.51 6.88 10.61
CA GLY A 112 -20.15 7.61 11.82
C GLY A 112 -18.97 8.55 11.62
N ILE A 113 -18.12 8.65 12.64
CA ILE A 113 -16.98 9.57 12.67
C ILE A 113 -15.70 8.78 12.82
N ASP A 114 -14.69 9.14 12.04
CA ASP A 114 -13.35 8.59 12.14
C ASP A 114 -12.31 9.70 12.33
N ILE A 115 -11.11 9.33 12.79
CA ILE A 115 -9.99 10.25 12.99
C ILE A 115 -8.82 9.87 12.09
N GLY A 116 -8.22 10.85 11.44
CA GLY A 116 -7.07 10.65 10.57
C GLY A 116 -6.11 11.81 10.59
N ILE A 117 -4.95 11.61 9.99
CA ILE A 117 -3.88 12.60 9.88
C ILE A 117 -3.85 13.12 8.45
N ILE A 118 -3.77 14.43 8.28
CA ILE A 118 -3.62 15.03 6.94
C ILE A 118 -2.22 14.73 6.40
N THR A 119 -2.13 14.05 5.26
CA THR A 119 -0.86 13.77 4.57
C THR A 119 -0.62 14.70 3.39
N GLY A 120 -1.67 15.25 2.79
CA GLY A 120 -1.55 16.15 1.65
C GLY A 120 -2.71 17.12 1.55
N LEU A 121 -2.43 18.32 1.05
CA LEU A 121 -3.42 19.37 0.80
C LEU A 121 -3.22 19.93 -0.60
N GLY A 122 -4.32 20.32 -1.23
CA GLY A 122 -4.28 21.14 -2.43
C GLY A 122 -4.27 20.37 -3.75
N ILE A 123 -3.38 20.76 -4.67
CA ILE A 123 -3.33 20.22 -6.04
C ILE A 123 -2.98 18.73 -6.11
N VAL A 124 -2.08 18.26 -5.24
CA VAL A 124 -1.60 16.88 -5.24
C VAL A 124 -2.73 15.87 -4.95
N PRO A 125 -3.51 16.00 -3.85
CA PRO A 125 -4.67 15.13 -3.64
C PRO A 125 -5.72 15.29 -4.75
N TYR A 126 -5.97 16.51 -5.23
CA TYR A 126 -6.93 16.73 -6.30
C TYR A 126 -6.57 15.97 -7.60
N ARG A 127 -5.29 15.99 -8.00
CA ARG A 127 -4.83 15.20 -9.17
C ARG A 127 -4.99 13.70 -8.98
N LYS A 128 -4.68 13.19 -7.79
CA LYS A 128 -4.92 11.75 -7.47
C LYS A 128 -6.40 11.40 -7.61
N PHE A 129 -7.29 12.28 -7.16
CA PHE A 129 -8.73 12.11 -7.32
C PHE A 129 -9.12 12.08 -8.80
N GLU A 130 -8.69 13.07 -9.59
CA GLU A 130 -9.05 13.21 -11.00
C GLU A 130 -8.60 12.01 -11.85
N ILE A 131 -7.38 11.53 -11.64
CA ILE A 131 -6.81 10.45 -12.45
C ILE A 131 -7.34 9.07 -12.02
N HIS A 132 -7.39 8.81 -10.71
CA HIS A 132 -7.60 7.43 -10.22
C HIS A 132 -9.00 7.16 -9.69
N LEU A 133 -9.68 8.16 -9.13
CA LEU A 133 -10.92 7.95 -8.40
C LEU A 133 -12.14 8.43 -9.19
N LYS A 134 -12.07 9.60 -9.83
CA LYS A 134 -13.16 10.20 -10.61
C LYS A 134 -13.79 9.23 -11.65
N PRO A 135 -13.04 8.37 -12.37
CA PRO A 135 -13.63 7.40 -13.29
C PRO A 135 -14.59 6.41 -12.62
N ASN A 136 -14.41 6.15 -11.33
CA ASN A 136 -15.21 5.18 -10.55
C ASN A 136 -16.37 5.85 -9.78
N ASN A 137 -16.61 7.14 -9.98
CA ASN A 137 -17.64 7.93 -9.29
C ASN A 137 -17.67 7.72 -7.76
N PRO A 138 -16.59 8.11 -7.06
CA PRO A 138 -16.40 7.81 -5.65
C PRO A 138 -17.31 8.69 -4.79
N ILE A 139 -17.64 8.21 -3.59
CA ILE A 139 -18.29 9.02 -2.57
C ILE A 139 -17.18 9.78 -1.81
N ILE A 140 -17.20 11.11 -1.87
CA ILE A 140 -16.26 11.96 -1.14
C ILE A 140 -16.97 12.60 0.04
N HIS A 141 -16.52 12.25 1.24
CA HIS A 141 -17.02 12.81 2.50
C HIS A 141 -16.28 14.10 2.88
N SER A 142 -16.81 14.78 3.90
CA SER A 142 -16.27 16.06 4.36
C SER A 142 -15.49 15.97 5.66
N ILE A 143 -14.48 16.83 5.80
CA ILE A 143 -13.79 17.04 7.06
C ILE A 143 -14.70 17.85 7.98
N LYS A 144 -14.96 17.35 9.20
CA LYS A 144 -15.77 18.07 10.18
C LYS A 144 -14.98 19.17 10.86
N ARG A 145 -13.86 18.81 11.50
CA ARG A 145 -13.04 19.74 12.29
C ARG A 145 -11.69 19.13 12.66
N LYS A 146 -10.80 19.97 13.18
CA LYS A 146 -9.56 19.54 13.86
C LYS A 146 -9.90 18.75 15.13
N ALA A 147 -9.15 17.68 15.36
CA ALA A 147 -9.27 16.88 16.57
C ALA A 147 -8.72 17.66 17.78
N THR A 148 -9.40 17.53 18.91
CA THR A 148 -8.94 18.09 20.19
C THR A 148 -7.94 17.15 20.86
N SER A 149 -7.14 17.65 21.81
CA SER A 149 -6.13 16.84 22.50
C SER A 149 -6.73 15.62 23.21
N LYS A 150 -7.95 15.74 23.78
CA LYS A 150 -8.65 14.61 24.40
C LYS A 150 -9.04 13.52 23.40
N GLU A 151 -9.35 13.91 22.16
CA GLU A 151 -9.72 12.98 21.10
C GLU A 151 -8.49 12.29 20.52
N ILE A 152 -7.36 13.00 20.43
CA ILE A 152 -6.07 12.41 20.07
C ILE A 152 -5.65 11.37 21.11
N GLU A 153 -5.81 11.67 22.41
CA GLU A 153 -5.54 10.72 23.49
C GLU A 153 -6.44 9.48 23.39
N ARG A 154 -7.75 9.68 23.18
CA ARG A 154 -8.69 8.57 22.95
C ARG A 154 -8.30 7.73 21.73
N HIS A 155 -7.80 8.35 20.66
CA HIS A 155 -7.32 7.64 19.49
C HIS A 155 -6.10 6.76 19.82
N HIS A 156 -5.15 7.24 20.62
CA HIS A 156 -4.03 6.44 21.08
C HIS A 156 -4.48 5.25 21.95
N GLN A 157 -5.43 5.48 22.87
CA GLN A 157 -6.02 4.40 23.66
C GLN A 157 -6.73 3.36 22.78
N ASN A 158 -7.45 3.80 21.74
CA ASN A 158 -8.05 2.90 20.78
C ASN A 158 -6.99 2.03 20.08
N ILE A 159 -5.83 2.60 19.69
CA ILE A 159 -4.73 1.83 19.09
C ILE A 159 -4.18 0.77 20.06
N GLU A 160 -4.04 1.09 21.35
CA GLU A 160 -3.63 0.10 22.36
C GLU A 160 -4.66 -1.02 22.52
N ASN A 161 -5.95 -0.66 22.54
CA ASN A 161 -7.04 -1.63 22.61
C ASN A 161 -7.10 -2.52 21.36
N GLN A 162 -6.66 -2.06 20.18
CA GLN A 162 -6.55 -2.90 18.98
C GLN A 162 -5.53 -4.01 19.16
N LYS A 163 -4.38 -3.71 19.77
CA LYS A 163 -3.34 -4.72 20.01
C LYS A 163 -3.86 -5.85 20.90
N LYS A 164 -4.51 -5.48 22.01
CA LYS A 164 -5.17 -6.43 22.92
C LYS A 164 -6.28 -7.23 22.21
N ALA A 165 -7.09 -6.56 21.39
CA ALA A 165 -8.14 -7.23 20.63
C ALA A 165 -7.56 -8.28 19.67
N VAL A 166 -6.46 -7.97 18.97
CA VAL A 166 -5.79 -8.92 18.06
C VAL A 166 -5.28 -10.15 18.80
N GLU A 167 -4.74 -10.00 20.00
CA GLU A 167 -4.28 -11.12 20.84
C GLU A 167 -5.45 -12.04 21.22
N ILE A 168 -6.53 -11.47 21.76
CA ILE A 168 -7.75 -12.21 22.11
C ILE A 168 -8.33 -12.95 20.89
N ILE A 169 -8.38 -12.29 19.73
CA ILE A 169 -8.93 -12.91 18.52
C ILE A 169 -8.05 -14.06 18.03
N ARG A 170 -6.72 -13.97 18.18
CA ARG A 170 -5.81 -15.09 17.83
C ARG A 170 -6.08 -16.31 18.70
N GLU A 171 -6.24 -16.13 20.01
CA GLU A 171 -6.59 -17.22 20.92
C GLU A 171 -7.94 -17.87 20.54
N LEU A 172 -8.93 -17.05 20.16
CA LEU A 172 -10.22 -17.57 19.69
C LEU A 172 -10.08 -18.35 18.38
N VAL A 173 -9.29 -17.85 17.42
CA VAL A 173 -9.05 -18.53 16.14
C VAL A 173 -8.41 -19.91 16.37
N GLU A 174 -7.45 -20.00 17.29
CA GLU A 174 -6.83 -21.27 17.69
C GLU A 174 -7.84 -22.19 18.40
N LYS A 175 -8.65 -21.65 19.31
CA LYS A 175 -9.72 -22.40 20.01
C LYS A 175 -10.73 -23.02 19.06
N TYR A 176 -11.11 -22.31 18.00
CA TYR A 176 -12.04 -22.78 16.97
C TYR A 176 -11.35 -23.54 15.82
N ASN A 177 -10.02 -23.70 15.88
CA ASN A 177 -9.20 -24.38 14.87
C ASN A 177 -9.48 -23.90 13.44
N LEU A 178 -9.55 -22.57 13.26
CA LEU A 178 -9.83 -21.97 11.96
C LEU A 178 -8.53 -21.73 11.17
N ASP A 179 -8.51 -22.16 9.92
CA ASP A 179 -7.38 -21.95 9.00
C ASP A 179 -7.34 -20.50 8.48
N MET A 180 -7.00 -19.58 9.38
CA MET A 180 -6.86 -18.15 9.10
C MET A 180 -5.78 -17.51 9.96
N LYS A 181 -5.12 -16.49 9.41
CA LYS A 181 -4.14 -15.68 10.11
C LYS A 181 -4.67 -14.27 10.32
N ILE A 182 -4.83 -13.87 11.57
CA ILE A 182 -5.21 -12.50 11.93
C ILE A 182 -4.01 -11.57 11.73
N THR A 183 -4.18 -10.59 10.84
CA THR A 183 -3.14 -9.62 10.51
C THR A 183 -3.22 -8.37 11.37
N GLY A 184 -4.42 -7.94 11.75
CA GLY A 184 -4.62 -6.75 12.58
C GLY A 184 -6.09 -6.42 12.78
N ALA A 185 -6.36 -5.40 13.58
CA ALA A 185 -7.70 -4.87 13.82
C ALA A 185 -7.69 -3.34 13.80
N GLU A 186 -8.81 -2.73 13.45
CA GLU A 186 -9.00 -1.28 13.37
C GLU A 186 -10.31 -0.93 14.07
N TRP A 187 -10.21 -0.09 15.09
CA TRP A 187 -11.37 0.53 15.72
C TRP A 187 -11.68 1.84 15.00
N GLN A 188 -12.95 2.01 14.63
CA GLN A 188 -13.47 3.33 14.29
C GLN A 188 -13.36 4.24 15.50
N PHE A 189 -13.12 5.54 15.30
CA PHE A 189 -12.93 6.49 16.39
C PHE A 189 -14.05 6.48 17.44
N ASP A 190 -15.30 6.36 17.00
CA ASP A 190 -16.48 6.29 17.86
C ASP A 190 -16.69 4.92 18.54
N CYS A 191 -15.84 3.93 18.27
CA CYS A 191 -15.93 2.55 18.75
C CYS A 191 -17.23 1.81 18.38
N HIS A 192 -17.98 2.27 17.38
CA HIS A 192 -19.21 1.57 16.94
C HIS A 192 -18.92 0.38 16.03
N ARG A 193 -17.73 0.36 15.42
CA ARG A 193 -17.29 -0.69 14.51
C ARG A 193 -15.85 -1.10 14.82
N LEU A 194 -15.65 -2.42 14.90
CA LEU A 194 -14.35 -3.07 14.96
C LEU A 194 -14.15 -3.90 13.68
N THR A 195 -13.21 -3.48 12.84
CA THR A 195 -12.85 -4.20 11.62
C THR A 195 -11.63 -5.07 11.87
N ILE A 196 -11.75 -6.36 11.60
CA ILE A 196 -10.71 -7.37 11.81
C ILE A 196 -10.20 -7.81 10.46
N PHE A 197 -8.89 -7.71 10.25
CA PHE A 197 -8.23 -8.10 9.02
C PHE A 197 -7.59 -9.47 9.17
N PHE A 198 -7.81 -10.33 8.18
CA PHE A 198 -7.24 -11.67 8.16
C PHE A 198 -6.82 -12.11 6.76
N ILE A 199 -5.92 -13.08 6.72
CA ILE A 199 -5.55 -13.82 5.51
C ILE A 199 -6.00 -15.26 5.71
N ALA A 200 -6.68 -15.83 4.72
CA ALA A 200 -7.01 -17.24 4.68
C ALA A 200 -6.77 -17.78 3.26
N PRO A 201 -6.25 -19.02 3.10
CA PRO A 201 -6.04 -19.62 1.79
C PRO A 201 -7.37 -20.06 1.15
N GLN A 202 -8.34 -20.43 1.96
CA GLN A 202 -9.66 -20.92 1.54
C GLN A 202 -10.77 -20.21 2.32
N ARG A 203 -12.02 -20.49 1.96
CA ARG A 203 -13.18 -19.95 2.65
C ARG A 203 -13.26 -20.52 4.06
N VAL A 204 -13.37 -19.66 5.06
CA VAL A 204 -13.47 -20.02 6.48
C VAL A 204 -14.90 -19.77 6.95
N ASP A 205 -15.46 -20.71 7.72
CA ASP A 205 -16.72 -20.48 8.43
C ASP A 205 -16.45 -19.86 9.80
N PHE A 206 -16.73 -18.57 9.93
CA PHE A 206 -16.45 -17.78 11.13
C PHE A 206 -17.71 -17.49 11.98
N ARG A 207 -18.84 -18.19 11.74
CA ARG A 207 -20.09 -17.90 12.46
C ARG A 207 -19.97 -18.02 13.97
N GLU A 208 -19.26 -19.03 14.47
CA GLU A 208 -19.05 -19.23 15.90
C GLU A 208 -18.08 -18.20 16.48
N LEU A 209 -16.99 -17.94 15.76
CA LEU A 209 -16.02 -16.90 16.11
C LEU A 209 -16.69 -15.53 16.27
N VAL A 210 -17.55 -15.14 15.32
CA VAL A 210 -18.26 -13.86 15.37
C VAL A 210 -19.18 -13.76 16.60
N LYS A 211 -19.84 -14.85 16.98
CA LYS A 211 -20.69 -14.86 18.19
C LYS A 211 -19.89 -14.61 19.46
N GLU A 212 -18.73 -15.26 19.61
CA GLU A 212 -17.87 -15.03 20.78
C GLU A 212 -17.27 -13.62 20.78
N MET A 213 -16.76 -13.16 19.64
CA MET A 213 -16.24 -11.80 19.51
C MET A 213 -17.32 -10.76 19.86
N ALA A 214 -18.57 -10.97 19.43
CA ALA A 214 -19.68 -10.06 19.73
C ALA A 214 -19.99 -9.99 21.24
N LYS A 215 -19.85 -11.11 21.98
CA LYS A 215 -20.00 -11.13 23.44
C LYS A 215 -18.90 -10.33 24.15
N ILE A 216 -17.66 -10.45 23.66
CA ILE A 216 -16.48 -9.82 24.27
C ILE A 216 -16.46 -8.32 23.99
N PHE A 217 -16.50 -7.93 22.71
CA PHE A 217 -16.27 -6.54 22.30
C PHE A 217 -17.53 -5.66 22.32
N LYS A 218 -18.73 -6.26 22.37
CA LYS A 218 -20.03 -5.56 22.43
C LYS A 218 -20.16 -4.43 21.39
N THR A 219 -19.61 -4.63 20.19
CA THR A 219 -19.58 -3.68 19.08
C THR A 219 -19.94 -4.39 17.77
N ARG A 220 -20.19 -3.63 16.71
CA ARG A 220 -20.37 -4.21 15.37
C ARG A 220 -19.03 -4.72 14.85
N ILE A 221 -18.94 -6.02 14.61
CA ILE A 221 -17.72 -6.65 14.09
C ILE A 221 -17.82 -6.83 12.59
N GLU A 222 -16.77 -6.43 11.89
CA GLU A 222 -16.61 -6.65 10.45
C GLU A 222 -15.33 -7.44 10.19
N LEU A 223 -15.46 -8.59 9.54
CA LEU A 223 -14.32 -9.41 9.13
C LEU A 223 -13.97 -9.10 7.68
N ARG A 224 -12.73 -8.67 7.44
CA ARG A 224 -12.23 -8.36 6.10
C ARG A 224 -11.04 -9.24 5.75
N GLN A 225 -11.24 -10.07 4.73
CA GLN A 225 -10.15 -10.82 4.12
C GLN A 225 -9.26 -9.84 3.33
N ILE A 226 -7.95 -9.94 3.52
CA ILE A 226 -6.97 -9.13 2.79
C ILE A 226 -5.95 -10.02 2.08
N THR A 227 -5.37 -9.49 1.02
CA THR A 227 -4.27 -10.15 0.31
C THR A 227 -2.94 -9.98 1.04
N ASN A 228 -1.95 -10.84 0.76
CA ASN A 228 -0.58 -10.67 1.29
C ASN A 228 0.03 -9.30 0.95
N ARG A 229 -0.34 -8.73 -0.21
CA ARG A 229 0.12 -7.40 -0.63
C ARG A 229 -0.51 -6.30 0.22
N GLU A 230 -1.82 -6.37 0.47
CA GLU A 230 -2.50 -5.43 1.36
C GLU A 230 -1.98 -5.56 2.79
N HIS A 231 -1.70 -6.77 3.26
CA HIS A 231 -1.07 -7.00 4.56
C HIS A 231 0.29 -6.30 4.64
N ALA A 232 1.15 -6.48 3.63
CA ALA A 232 2.44 -5.80 3.56
C ALA A 232 2.30 -4.26 3.56
N LYS A 233 1.38 -3.74 2.73
CA LYS A 233 1.09 -2.29 2.61
C LYS A 233 0.64 -1.70 3.95
N ARG A 234 -0.30 -2.36 4.61
CA ARG A 234 -1.01 -1.84 5.78
C ARG A 234 -0.24 -2.03 7.08
N PHE A 235 0.32 -3.22 7.30
CA PHE A 235 0.81 -3.63 8.62
C PHE A 235 2.33 -3.81 8.70
N CYS A 236 3.00 -4.23 7.64
CA CYS A 236 4.40 -4.65 7.76
C CYS A 236 5.44 -3.53 7.58
N GLY A 237 5.10 -2.44 6.89
CA GLY A 237 6.00 -1.27 6.77
C GLY A 237 7.41 -1.61 6.28
N GLY A 238 7.53 -2.53 5.31
CA GLY A 238 8.81 -3.10 4.91
C GLY A 238 9.68 -2.19 4.03
N VAL A 239 10.96 -2.56 3.95
CA VAL A 239 11.95 -1.99 3.04
C VAL A 239 12.22 -3.01 1.93
N GLY A 240 12.23 -2.55 0.67
CA GLY A 240 12.57 -3.37 -0.48
C GLY A 240 14.07 -3.65 -0.57
N ILE A 241 14.45 -4.59 -1.44
CA ILE A 241 15.88 -4.88 -1.69
C ILE A 241 16.64 -3.67 -2.28
N CYS A 242 15.90 -2.70 -2.83
CA CYS A 242 16.42 -1.42 -3.30
C CYS A 242 16.73 -0.43 -2.16
N GLY A 243 16.49 -0.77 -0.90
CA GLY A 243 16.70 0.11 0.25
C GLY A 243 15.60 1.15 0.49
N LEU A 244 14.59 1.22 -0.39
CA LEU A 244 13.45 2.12 -0.25
C LEU A 244 12.26 1.44 0.44
N THR A 245 11.36 2.24 1.00
CA THR A 245 10.07 1.73 1.50
C THR A 245 9.31 1.00 0.40
N ILE A 246 8.55 -0.04 0.75
CA ILE A 246 7.77 -0.82 -0.23
C ILE A 246 6.88 0.09 -1.08
N CYS A 247 6.96 -0.04 -2.40
CA CYS A 247 6.28 0.87 -3.33
C CYS A 247 4.76 0.92 -3.11
N CYS A 248 4.15 -0.19 -2.67
CA CYS A 248 2.71 -0.25 -2.40
C CYS A 248 2.25 0.57 -1.19
N ARG A 249 3.16 0.94 -0.28
CA ARG A 249 2.90 1.85 0.84
C ARG A 249 3.12 3.32 0.44
N GLY A 250 4.02 3.55 -0.52
CA GLY A 250 4.37 4.85 -1.05
C GLY A 250 3.43 5.30 -2.18
N PHE A 251 3.91 5.16 -3.43
CA PHE A 251 3.27 5.72 -4.62
C PHE A 251 2.39 4.71 -5.38
N LEU A 252 2.74 3.41 -5.39
CA LEU A 252 1.98 2.36 -6.08
C LEU A 252 0.86 1.78 -5.20
N ASN A 253 -0.05 2.65 -4.74
CA ASN A 253 -1.10 2.27 -3.79
C ASN A 253 -2.03 1.16 -4.29
N GLU A 254 -2.26 1.10 -5.60
CA GLU A 254 -3.07 0.06 -6.25
C GLU A 254 -2.36 -0.46 -7.48
N VAL A 255 -2.29 -1.79 -7.59
CA VAL A 255 -1.74 -2.48 -8.75
C VAL A 255 -2.84 -3.38 -9.28
N LYS A 256 -3.51 -2.92 -10.34
CA LYS A 256 -4.71 -3.56 -10.90
C LYS A 256 -4.37 -4.79 -11.75
N THR A 257 -3.20 -4.80 -12.38
CA THR A 257 -2.79 -5.85 -13.31
C THR A 257 -1.95 -6.93 -12.64
N VAL A 258 -2.14 -8.18 -13.08
CA VAL A 258 -1.34 -9.32 -12.64
C VAL A 258 0.03 -9.27 -13.31
N ILE A 259 1.09 -9.45 -12.54
CA ILE A 259 2.46 -9.49 -13.06
C ILE A 259 2.70 -10.89 -13.65
N THR A 260 3.00 -10.95 -14.94
CA THR A 260 3.27 -12.18 -15.69
C THR A 260 4.78 -12.42 -15.88
N ALA A 261 5.13 -13.62 -16.36
CA ALA A 261 6.50 -13.97 -16.73
C ALA A 261 7.03 -13.17 -17.93
N GLU A 262 6.13 -12.60 -18.73
CA GLU A 262 6.44 -11.79 -19.92
C GLU A 262 7.17 -10.50 -19.54
N HIS A 263 6.69 -9.78 -18.52
CA HIS A 263 7.36 -8.56 -18.03
C HIS A 263 8.83 -8.81 -17.67
N ILE A 264 9.13 -9.99 -17.11
CA ILE A 264 10.50 -10.39 -16.73
C ILE A 264 11.35 -10.62 -17.98
N LYS A 265 10.79 -11.27 -19.01
CA LYS A 265 11.48 -11.54 -20.27
C LYS A 265 11.78 -10.25 -21.04
N THR A 266 10.81 -9.35 -21.16
CA THR A 266 10.98 -8.06 -21.85
C THR A 266 12.08 -7.22 -21.19
N GLN A 267 12.17 -7.24 -19.86
CA GLN A 267 13.22 -6.55 -19.10
C GLN A 267 14.56 -7.31 -19.05
N GLN A 268 14.67 -8.46 -19.70
CA GLN A 268 15.86 -9.31 -19.73
C GLN A 268 16.38 -9.67 -18.32
N LEU A 269 15.47 -9.83 -17.37
CA LEU A 269 15.81 -10.15 -15.98
C LEU A 269 15.94 -11.67 -15.78
N SER A 270 16.81 -12.05 -14.84
CA SER A 270 16.97 -13.44 -14.42
C SER A 270 15.65 -14.01 -13.89
N THR A 271 15.31 -15.23 -14.31
CA THR A 271 14.12 -15.99 -13.86
C THR A 271 14.24 -16.51 -12.41
N SER A 272 15.32 -16.17 -11.69
CA SER A 272 15.51 -16.55 -10.29
C SER A 272 14.43 -15.94 -9.39
N VAL A 273 13.56 -16.80 -8.82
CA VAL A 273 12.41 -16.40 -8.01
C VAL A 273 12.79 -15.48 -6.85
N GLY A 274 13.88 -15.77 -6.12
CA GLY A 274 14.30 -14.96 -4.97
C GLY A 274 14.59 -13.49 -5.31
N LYS A 275 15.14 -13.21 -6.50
CA LYS A 275 15.42 -11.84 -6.95
C LYS A 275 14.18 -11.11 -7.45
N LEU A 276 13.16 -11.85 -7.90
CA LEU A 276 11.93 -11.31 -8.48
C LEU A 276 10.80 -11.17 -7.46
N THR A 277 10.89 -11.86 -6.33
CA THR A 277 9.90 -11.80 -5.26
C THR A 277 10.02 -10.48 -4.47
N GLY A 278 8.88 -9.83 -4.28
CA GLY A 278 8.72 -8.67 -3.42
C GLY A 278 8.44 -9.06 -1.98
N TYR A 279 8.40 -8.07 -1.09
CA TYR A 279 8.18 -8.26 0.34
C TYR A 279 6.90 -9.07 0.67
N CYS A 280 5.86 -8.93 -0.16
CA CYS A 280 4.59 -9.65 0.02
C CYS A 280 4.62 -11.12 -0.43
N GLY A 281 5.77 -11.67 -0.85
CA GLY A 281 5.89 -13.05 -1.34
C GLY A 281 5.35 -13.28 -2.75
N ARG A 282 4.96 -12.22 -3.47
CA ARG A 282 4.57 -12.23 -4.89
C ARG A 282 5.62 -11.49 -5.72
N LEU A 283 5.55 -11.57 -7.05
CA LEU A 283 6.43 -10.81 -7.95
C LEU A 283 6.40 -9.30 -7.63
N LYS A 284 7.57 -8.64 -7.77
CA LYS A 284 7.74 -7.21 -7.49
C LYS A 284 6.87 -6.36 -8.42
N CYS A 285 6.15 -5.39 -7.83
CA CYS A 285 5.34 -4.43 -8.59
C CYS A 285 6.15 -3.49 -9.48
N CYS A 286 7.44 -3.27 -9.18
CA CYS A 286 8.37 -2.53 -10.04
C CYS A 286 8.43 -3.11 -11.46
N LEU A 287 8.30 -4.44 -11.59
CA LEU A 287 8.31 -5.12 -12.89
C LEU A 287 7.18 -4.63 -13.79
N LEU A 288 6.01 -4.31 -13.23
CA LEU A 288 4.91 -3.75 -14.00
C LEU A 288 5.10 -2.23 -14.18
N PHE A 289 5.51 -1.52 -13.13
CA PHE A 289 5.68 -0.07 -13.17
C PHE A 289 6.68 0.38 -14.24
N GLU A 290 7.79 -0.35 -14.40
CA GLU A 290 8.83 -0.02 -15.37
C GLU A 290 8.55 -0.62 -16.76
N TYR A 291 7.60 -1.55 -16.87
CA TYR A 291 7.38 -2.34 -18.08
C TYR A 291 7.21 -1.49 -19.34
N ASP A 292 6.34 -0.50 -19.28
CA ASP A 292 6.00 0.34 -20.43
C ASP A 292 7.22 1.10 -20.98
N TYR A 293 8.09 1.58 -20.09
CA TYR A 293 9.33 2.25 -20.47
C TYR A 293 10.29 1.27 -21.16
N TYR A 294 10.49 0.08 -20.57
CA TYR A 294 11.32 -0.96 -21.18
C TYR A 294 10.75 -1.43 -22.52
N PHE A 295 9.43 -1.52 -22.65
CA PHE A 295 8.76 -1.93 -23.88
C PHE A 295 9.03 -0.92 -25.00
N LYS A 296 8.74 0.37 -24.77
CA LYS A 296 9.01 1.44 -25.75
C LYS A 296 10.49 1.53 -26.15
N GLU A 297 11.40 1.47 -25.18
CA GLU A 297 12.83 1.52 -25.48
C GLU A 297 13.29 0.27 -26.24
N SER A 298 12.72 -0.90 -25.97
CA SER A 298 13.09 -2.14 -26.65
C SER A 298 12.78 -2.12 -28.16
N GLU A 299 11.81 -1.32 -28.60
CA GLU A 299 11.45 -1.20 -30.03
C GLU A 299 12.55 -0.57 -30.88
N LYS A 300 13.47 0.20 -30.27
CA LYS A 300 14.61 0.80 -30.97
C LYS A 300 15.70 -0.21 -31.30
N TYR A 301 15.71 -1.36 -30.61
CA TYR A 301 16.75 -2.38 -30.74
C TYR A 301 16.29 -3.50 -31.67
N PRO A 302 17.23 -4.16 -32.38
CA PRO A 302 16.93 -5.41 -33.07
C PRO A 302 16.43 -6.48 -32.10
N LYS A 303 15.57 -7.38 -32.60
CA LYS A 303 15.05 -8.49 -31.79
C LYS A 303 16.19 -9.36 -31.23
N LEU A 304 15.98 -9.89 -30.02
CA LEU A 304 16.91 -10.85 -29.45
C LEU A 304 17.06 -12.05 -30.38
N GLY A 305 18.31 -12.46 -30.62
CA GLY A 305 18.64 -13.51 -31.56
C GLY A 305 18.85 -13.06 -33.02
N SER A 306 18.71 -11.77 -33.33
CA SER A 306 19.12 -11.22 -34.63
C SER A 306 20.58 -11.52 -34.94
N ILE A 307 20.86 -11.79 -36.21
CA ILE A 307 22.17 -12.14 -36.72
C ILE A 307 22.80 -10.91 -37.36
N LEU A 308 24.02 -10.59 -36.97
CA LEU A 308 24.85 -9.52 -37.50
C LEU A 308 26.00 -10.15 -38.30
N GLU A 309 26.07 -9.83 -39.58
CA GLU A 309 27.14 -10.26 -40.46
C GLU A 309 28.24 -9.17 -40.52
N LEU A 310 29.43 -9.53 -40.05
CA LEU A 310 30.62 -8.69 -40.13
C LEU A 310 31.68 -9.39 -40.98
N ASP A 311 32.64 -8.61 -41.49
CA ASP A 311 33.75 -9.14 -42.30
C ASP A 311 34.58 -10.20 -41.54
N ASP A 312 34.59 -10.11 -40.20
CA ASP A 312 35.24 -11.05 -39.28
C ASP A 312 34.42 -12.32 -38.94
N GLY A 313 33.18 -12.43 -39.44
CA GLY A 313 32.28 -13.56 -39.18
C GLY A 313 30.89 -13.15 -38.69
N VAL A 314 30.09 -14.16 -38.38
CA VAL A 314 28.68 -14.03 -38.00
C VAL A 314 28.53 -13.95 -36.48
N TYR A 315 27.68 -13.04 -36.02
CA TYR A 315 27.40 -12.85 -34.60
C TYR A 315 25.90 -12.81 -34.31
N LYS A 316 25.49 -13.37 -33.17
CA LYS A 316 24.10 -13.40 -32.71
C LYS A 316 23.88 -12.45 -31.53
N LEU A 317 22.81 -11.67 -31.57
CA LEU A 317 22.43 -10.78 -30.47
C LEU A 317 21.93 -11.59 -29.27
N ILE A 318 22.62 -11.48 -28.12
CA ILE A 318 22.20 -12.12 -26.86
C ILE A 318 21.45 -11.15 -25.97
N LYS A 319 21.92 -9.90 -25.90
CA LYS A 319 21.50 -8.93 -24.89
C LYS A 319 21.58 -7.52 -25.46
N PHE A 320 20.65 -6.67 -25.07
CA PHE A 320 20.77 -5.23 -25.23
C PHE A 320 20.62 -4.53 -23.87
N ASP A 321 21.30 -3.40 -23.70
CA ASP A 321 21.27 -2.59 -22.49
C ASP A 321 20.69 -1.22 -22.83
N ILE A 322 19.45 -0.99 -22.38
CA ILE A 322 18.71 0.24 -22.63
C ILE A 322 19.29 1.47 -21.92
N PHE A 323 20.09 1.27 -20.87
CA PHE A 323 20.69 2.40 -20.12
C PHE A 323 22.02 2.83 -20.71
N LYS A 324 22.74 1.89 -21.34
CA LYS A 324 24.05 2.14 -21.98
C LYS A 324 23.95 2.35 -23.48
N ASN A 325 22.76 2.20 -24.07
CA ASN A 325 22.55 2.23 -25.51
C ASN A 325 23.52 1.30 -26.26
N SER A 326 23.65 0.06 -25.77
CA SER A 326 24.63 -0.90 -26.31
C SER A 326 24.04 -2.29 -26.46
N CYS A 327 24.47 -3.01 -27.50
CA CYS A 327 24.10 -4.41 -27.71
C CYS A 327 25.32 -5.32 -27.64
N THR A 328 25.13 -6.48 -27.03
CA THR A 328 26.14 -7.53 -26.90
C THR A 328 25.83 -8.68 -27.85
N PHE A 329 26.74 -8.89 -28.78
CA PHE A 329 26.70 -9.95 -29.76
C PHE A 329 27.73 -11.05 -29.41
N ILE A 330 27.37 -12.30 -29.68
CA ILE A 330 28.25 -13.45 -29.52
C ILE A 330 28.56 -14.07 -30.88
N SER A 331 29.80 -14.52 -31.08
CA SER A 331 30.13 -15.33 -32.26
C SER A 331 29.50 -16.72 -32.17
N GLU A 332 29.28 -17.39 -33.31
CA GLU A 332 28.77 -18.77 -33.37
C GLU A 332 29.61 -19.77 -32.56
N ASP A 333 30.91 -19.53 -32.43
CA ASP A 333 31.81 -20.37 -31.63
C ASP A 333 31.65 -20.15 -30.11
N TYR A 334 30.80 -19.22 -29.68
CA TYR A 334 30.58 -18.83 -28.27
C TYR A 334 31.83 -18.30 -27.54
N GLN A 335 32.93 -18.03 -28.25
CA GLN A 335 34.21 -17.61 -27.66
C GLN A 335 34.44 -16.10 -27.65
N ARG A 336 33.74 -15.35 -28.50
CA ARG A 336 33.97 -13.90 -28.68
C ARG A 336 32.69 -13.13 -28.43
N PHE A 337 32.80 -12.10 -27.59
CA PHE A 337 31.74 -11.12 -27.33
C PHE A 337 32.15 -9.79 -27.94
N LYS A 338 31.28 -9.18 -28.75
CA LYS A 338 31.45 -7.82 -29.27
C LYS A 338 30.30 -6.95 -28.77
N ASN A 339 30.62 -5.75 -28.29
CA ASN A 339 29.65 -4.74 -27.89
C ASN A 339 29.66 -3.62 -28.91
N PHE A 340 28.47 -3.26 -29.40
CA PHE A 340 28.27 -2.14 -30.31
C PHE A 340 27.31 -1.13 -29.70
N SER A 341 27.50 0.14 -30.04
CA SER A 341 26.55 1.20 -29.68
C SER A 341 25.30 1.14 -30.56
N LEU A 342 24.21 1.75 -30.09
CA LEU A 342 22.95 1.82 -30.83
C LEU A 342 23.12 2.50 -32.21
N ASP A 343 23.91 3.57 -32.28
CA ASP A 343 24.17 4.29 -33.54
C ASP A 343 24.89 3.42 -34.57
N GLU A 344 25.89 2.63 -34.13
CA GLU A 344 26.59 1.67 -34.99
C GLU A 344 25.63 0.60 -35.50
N ILE A 345 24.70 0.14 -34.66
CA ILE A 345 23.72 -0.88 -35.02
C ILE A 345 22.73 -0.34 -36.04
N HIS A 346 22.28 0.91 -35.89
CA HIS A 346 21.46 1.56 -36.93
C HIS A 346 22.23 1.69 -38.25
N ALA A 347 23.52 2.05 -38.21
CA ALA A 347 24.34 2.09 -39.42
C ALA A 347 24.49 0.70 -40.07
N PHE A 348 24.60 -0.38 -39.28
CA PHE A 348 24.62 -1.75 -39.81
C PHE A 348 23.25 -2.20 -40.33
N ALA A 349 22.16 -1.72 -39.73
CA ALA A 349 20.79 -1.97 -40.20
C ALA A 349 20.54 -1.30 -41.56
N ASP A 350 20.97 -0.05 -41.74
CA ASP A 350 20.89 0.68 -43.01
C ASP A 350 21.71 0.00 -44.12
N GLN A 351 22.78 -0.68 -43.76
CA GLN A 351 23.61 -1.48 -44.67
C GLN A 351 23.05 -2.90 -44.92
N HIS A 352 21.86 -3.23 -44.41
CA HIS A 352 21.23 -4.55 -44.50
C HIS A 352 22.09 -5.70 -43.93
N ARG A 353 22.96 -5.43 -42.96
CA ARG A 353 23.84 -6.43 -42.32
C ARG A 353 23.20 -7.14 -41.12
N ILE A 354 21.96 -6.81 -40.79
CA ILE A 354 21.20 -7.39 -39.67
C ILE A 354 20.03 -8.20 -40.22
N LEU A 355 20.01 -9.48 -39.89
CA LEU A 355 18.92 -10.40 -40.19
C LEU A 355 18.10 -10.63 -38.92
N GLU A 356 16.85 -10.21 -38.93
CA GLU A 356 15.92 -10.46 -37.82
C GLU A 356 15.35 -11.89 -37.87
N PRO A 357 15.14 -12.53 -36.70
CA PRO A 357 14.47 -13.83 -36.65
C PRO A 357 12.99 -13.70 -37.10
N ASN A 358 12.52 -14.71 -37.84
CA ASN A 358 11.10 -14.85 -38.19
C ASN A 358 10.22 -14.97 -36.93
N GLU A 359 9.08 -14.30 -36.95
CA GLU A 359 8.28 -13.97 -35.77
C GLU A 359 7.80 -15.17 -34.92
N GLU A 360 7.98 -15.07 -33.60
CA GLU A 360 6.93 -15.45 -32.65
C GLU A 360 6.39 -14.14 -32.04
N GLU A 361 5.07 -14.07 -31.90
CA GLU A 361 4.24 -12.89 -31.65
C GLU A 361 4.86 -11.82 -30.73
N LYS A 362 4.85 -10.56 -31.19
CA LYS A 362 5.20 -9.41 -30.35
C LYS A 362 4.19 -9.26 -29.22
N PRO A 363 4.63 -9.10 -27.96
CA PRO A 363 3.73 -8.67 -26.91
C PRO A 363 3.23 -7.25 -27.20
N LYS A 364 1.99 -6.96 -26.82
CA LYS A 364 1.37 -5.64 -27.01
C LYS A 364 1.66 -4.75 -25.79
N PRO A 365 1.80 -3.44 -25.97
CA PRO A 365 1.87 -2.51 -24.84
C PRO A 365 0.59 -2.63 -23.99
N ILE A 366 0.73 -2.46 -22.68
CA ILE A 366 -0.41 -2.53 -21.75
C ILE A 366 -1.25 -1.24 -21.82
N ILE A 367 -0.62 -0.14 -22.22
CA ILE A 367 -1.22 1.19 -22.37
C ILE A 367 -0.88 1.69 -23.79
N GLU A 368 -1.89 1.91 -24.62
CA GLU A 368 -1.72 2.37 -26.01
C GLU A 368 -1.27 3.85 -26.08
N ASP A 369 -1.50 4.64 -25.02
CA ASP A 369 -1.21 6.08 -24.96
C ASP A 369 -0.38 6.46 -23.73
N LEU A 370 0.95 6.31 -23.82
CA LEU A 370 1.90 6.82 -22.82
C LEU A 370 2.39 8.24 -23.13
N ASP A 371 2.05 8.79 -24.30
CA ASP A 371 2.51 10.10 -24.75
C ASP A 371 1.82 11.26 -24.01
N ASP A 372 0.75 10.97 -23.27
CA ASP A 372 0.04 11.94 -22.42
C ASP A 372 0.48 11.92 -20.94
N ILE A 373 1.37 11.01 -20.53
CA ILE A 373 1.87 10.96 -19.15
C ILE A 373 3.23 11.63 -19.07
N ASP A 374 3.17 12.96 -18.96
CA ASP A 374 4.32 13.80 -18.64
C ASP A 374 4.90 13.40 -17.26
N LEU A 375 6.04 12.68 -17.27
CA LEU A 375 6.67 12.12 -16.07
C LEU A 375 7.12 13.20 -15.07
N ASP A 376 7.48 14.39 -15.56
CA ASP A 376 7.86 15.52 -14.70
C ASP A 376 6.63 16.12 -14.01
N LYS A 377 5.49 16.12 -14.70
CA LYS A 377 4.17 16.46 -14.14
C LYS A 377 3.63 15.37 -13.20
N TYR A 378 4.02 14.11 -13.40
CA TYR A 378 3.67 12.94 -12.59
C TYR A 378 4.44 12.89 -11.27
N LEU A 379 5.73 13.25 -11.28
CA LEU A 379 6.59 13.29 -10.10
C LEU A 379 6.59 14.64 -9.38
N GLY A 380 5.96 15.66 -9.97
CA GLY A 380 5.77 16.98 -9.34
C GLY A 380 7.05 17.81 -9.26
N PHE A 381 7.97 17.64 -10.22
CA PHE A 381 9.21 18.41 -10.29
C PHE A 381 9.09 19.71 -11.11
N SER A 382 7.93 19.97 -11.72
CA SER A 382 7.61 21.20 -12.46
C SER A 382 6.86 22.22 -11.63
#